data_AF-A0A1H7U3I3-F1
#
_entry.id   AF-A0A1H7U3I3-F1
#
_cell.length_a   1.000
_cell.length_b   1.000
_cell.length_c   1.000
_cell.angle_alpha   90.00
_cell.angle_beta   90.00
_cell.angle_gamma   90.00
#
_symmetry.space_group_name_H-M   'P 1'
#
loop_
_entity.id
_entity.type
_entity.pdbx_description
1 polymer ?
#
loop_
_entity_poly.entity_id
_entity_poly.type
_entity_poly.pdbx_seq_one_letter_code
_entity_poly.pdbx_strand_id
1 'polypeptide(L)'
;MRRLATLLALGIAAIAGTTLIQRSAAQGDRVTFSDDFDRGLCVGRCAASPWAIAQQVRGRVRAAPAPDRSGLALLAKAGAKTDGVAKADVVARLRPIGPGRRLTVAFDLRISAGTPLNSLQLVDLECASCGEGGNPGIRLYLRRGRLRVDRSKIGVAHAWTRDDAPALANDRWHHIEWQVRVAADDRGAVRVLLDGRDVLVARGATAAALPRVAVDRVQIGITANSNPVPATAWFDNVRVDVR
;
A
#
# COMPACT_ATOMS: atom_id res chain seq x y z
N MET A 1 -57.06 -75.32 1.06
CA MET A 1 -57.03 -75.31 2.55
C MET A 1 -55.69 -74.76 3.03
N ARG A 2 -55.73 -73.67 3.84
CA ARG A 2 -54.81 -73.29 4.95
C ARG A 2 -53.28 -73.45 4.72
N ARG A 3 -52.41 -72.45 4.95
CA ARG A 3 -52.30 -71.57 6.13
C ARG A 3 -51.55 -70.27 5.81
N LEU A 4 -51.98 -69.21 6.49
CA LEU A 4 -51.26 -67.96 6.76
C LEU A 4 -49.91 -68.21 7.46
N ALA A 5 -48.92 -67.35 7.18
CA ALA A 5 -47.93 -66.93 8.16
C ALA A 5 -47.60 -65.44 7.95
N THR A 6 -48.04 -64.66 8.92
CA THR A 6 -47.80 -63.23 9.12
C THR A 6 -46.35 -63.00 9.55
N LEU A 7 -45.68 -62.00 8.96
CA LEU A 7 -44.49 -61.38 9.56
C LEU A 7 -44.55 -59.87 9.34
N LEU A 8 -44.80 -59.17 10.45
CA LEU A 8 -44.57 -57.74 10.63
C LEU A 8 -43.06 -57.46 10.52
N ALA A 9 -42.68 -56.42 9.78
CA ALA A 9 -41.41 -55.75 9.94
C ALA A 9 -41.62 -54.23 9.92
N LEU A 10 -41.27 -53.59 11.02
CA LEU A 10 -41.26 -52.14 11.21
C LEU A 10 -40.27 -51.48 10.24
N GLY A 11 -40.74 -50.51 9.45
CA GLY A 11 -39.92 -49.61 8.66
C GLY A 11 -39.95 -48.21 9.25
N ILE A 12 -38.82 -47.80 9.82
CA ILE A 12 -38.56 -46.51 10.48
C ILE A 12 -38.64 -45.36 9.46
N ALA A 13 -39.40 -44.32 9.77
CA ALA A 13 -39.45 -43.07 9.01
C ALA A 13 -38.13 -42.28 9.22
N ALA A 14 -37.34 -42.12 8.17
CA ALA A 14 -36.20 -41.22 8.15
C ALA A 14 -36.66 -39.80 7.80
N ILE A 15 -36.73 -38.92 8.81
CA ILE A 15 -36.88 -37.48 8.61
C ILE A 15 -35.52 -36.95 8.13
N ALA A 16 -35.40 -36.74 6.82
CA ALA A 16 -34.27 -36.02 6.23
C ALA A 16 -34.38 -34.54 6.61
N GLY A 17 -33.80 -34.17 7.75
CA GLY A 17 -33.58 -32.77 8.10
C GLY A 17 -32.60 -32.15 7.12
N THR A 18 -33.11 -31.34 6.19
CA THR A 18 -32.30 -30.39 5.41
C THR A 18 -31.71 -29.36 6.37
N THR A 19 -30.52 -29.64 6.87
CA THR A 19 -29.64 -28.64 7.46
C THR A 19 -29.24 -27.67 6.36
N LEU A 20 -29.96 -26.55 6.27
CA LEU A 20 -29.50 -25.33 5.62
C LEU A 20 -28.26 -24.87 6.37
N ILE A 21 -27.08 -25.34 5.93
CA ILE A 21 -25.81 -24.72 6.27
C ILE A 21 -25.81 -23.37 5.57
N GLN A 22 -26.32 -22.35 6.27
CA GLN A 22 -26.00 -20.96 5.95
C GLN A 22 -24.48 -20.84 6.05
N ARG A 23 -23.80 -20.95 4.91
CA ARG A 23 -22.44 -20.45 4.75
C ARG A 23 -22.51 -18.95 4.99
N SER A 24 -22.21 -18.56 6.23
CA SER A 24 -21.93 -17.17 6.56
C SER A 24 -20.81 -16.71 5.61
N ALA A 25 -21.16 -15.80 4.70
CA ALA A 25 -20.21 -15.24 3.76
C ALA A 25 -19.06 -14.61 4.55
N ALA A 26 -17.83 -14.93 4.14
CA ALA A 26 -16.61 -14.56 4.82
C ALA A 26 -16.54 -13.05 5.10
N GLN A 27 -16.86 -12.66 6.32
CA GLN A 27 -16.49 -11.38 6.92
C GLN A 27 -15.01 -11.47 7.33
N GLY A 28 -14.12 -11.59 6.34
CA GLY A 28 -12.71 -11.93 6.55
C GLY A 28 -11.79 -11.02 5.75
N ASP A 29 -10.82 -10.41 6.44
CA ASP A 29 -9.63 -9.74 5.90
C ASP A 29 -9.79 -8.34 5.28
N ARG A 30 -10.73 -7.52 5.75
CA ARG A 30 -10.61 -6.07 5.54
C ARG A 30 -9.60 -5.52 6.55
N VAL A 31 -8.47 -5.02 6.04
CA VAL A 31 -7.52 -4.26 6.85
C VAL A 31 -7.67 -2.80 6.46
N THR A 32 -8.06 -1.98 7.43
CA THR A 32 -8.11 -0.52 7.27
C THR A 32 -7.40 0.11 8.45
N PHE A 33 -6.45 1.00 8.19
CA PHE A 33 -5.86 1.86 9.21
C PHE A 33 -5.70 3.28 8.67
N SER A 34 -5.60 4.23 9.60
CA SER A 34 -5.29 5.62 9.29
C SER A 34 -4.39 6.23 10.36
N ASP A 35 -3.62 7.25 9.99
CA ASP A 35 -2.82 8.06 10.90
C ASP A 35 -2.74 9.50 10.36
N ASP A 36 -3.16 10.45 11.20
CA ASP A 36 -3.02 11.90 11.01
C ASP A 36 -1.79 12.47 11.73
N PHE A 37 -1.06 11.63 12.48
CA PHE A 37 0.12 11.98 13.26
C PHE A 37 -0.10 13.02 14.38
N ASP A 38 -1.33 13.44 14.67
CA ASP A 38 -1.65 14.46 15.69
C ASP A 38 -1.27 14.01 17.11
N ARG A 39 -1.21 12.69 17.32
CA ARG A 39 -0.75 12.07 18.58
C ARG A 39 0.77 11.83 18.61
N GLY A 40 1.49 12.35 17.62
CA GLY A 40 2.91 12.11 17.40
C GLY A 40 3.17 10.84 16.59
N LEU A 41 4.45 10.64 16.23
CA LEU A 41 4.88 9.43 15.53
C LEU A 41 5.30 8.36 16.54
N CYS A 42 4.62 7.22 16.53
CA CYS A 42 5.00 6.05 17.32
C CYS A 42 5.33 4.87 16.41
N VAL A 43 6.44 4.19 16.66
CA VAL A 43 6.93 3.09 15.81
C VAL A 43 7.27 1.88 16.67
N GLY A 44 6.92 0.69 16.21
CA GLY A 44 7.21 -0.57 16.89
C GLY A 44 6.03 -1.02 17.75
N ARG A 45 6.24 -1.20 19.07
CA ARG A 45 5.24 -1.78 19.98
C ARG A 45 4.30 -0.72 20.57
N CYS A 46 3.62 0.04 19.72
CA CYS A 46 2.59 0.98 20.15
C CYS A 46 1.22 0.42 19.75
N ALA A 47 0.34 0.17 20.73
CA ALA A 47 -0.93 -0.53 20.50
C ALA A 47 -1.85 0.12 19.43
N ALA A 48 -1.74 1.44 19.26
CA ALA A 48 -2.54 2.21 18.32
C ALA A 48 -1.80 2.61 17.02
N SER A 49 -0.51 2.27 16.87
CA SER A 49 0.26 2.68 15.68
C SER A 49 0.27 1.58 14.62
N PRO A 50 -0.01 1.91 13.35
CA PRO A 50 0.17 0.97 12.24
C PRO A 50 1.65 0.78 11.86
N TRP A 51 2.56 1.61 12.39
CA TRP A 51 3.96 1.69 11.96
C TRP A 51 4.84 0.72 12.74
N ALA A 52 5.34 -0.31 12.07
CA ALA A 52 6.23 -1.30 12.66
C ALA A 52 7.69 -0.83 12.71
N ILE A 53 8.15 -0.07 11.71
CA ILE A 53 9.56 0.32 11.53
C ILE A 53 9.63 1.76 11.01
N ALA A 54 10.68 2.49 11.39
CA ALA A 54 11.12 3.71 10.75
C ALA A 54 12.45 3.43 10.04
N GLN A 55 12.51 3.60 8.72
CA GLN A 55 13.75 3.48 7.96
C GLN A 55 14.39 4.85 7.82
N GLN A 56 15.57 5.01 8.44
CA GLN A 56 16.26 6.29 8.56
C GLN A 56 17.71 6.14 8.08
N VAL A 57 17.88 5.94 6.78
CA VAL A 57 19.20 5.78 6.15
C VAL A 57 19.62 7.15 5.62
N ARG A 58 20.51 7.84 6.35
CA ARG A 58 20.90 9.23 6.05
C ARG A 58 19.68 10.14 5.88
N GLY A 59 18.69 9.91 6.73
CA GLY A 59 17.44 10.62 6.73
C GLY A 59 16.81 10.52 8.11
N ARG A 60 15.71 11.22 8.30
CA ARG A 60 14.96 11.23 9.56
C ARG A 60 13.48 11.34 9.27
N VAL A 61 12.69 10.61 10.06
CA VAL A 61 11.24 10.81 10.17
C VAL A 61 10.88 11.26 11.57
N ARG A 62 9.91 12.15 11.68
CA ARG A 62 9.31 12.55 12.96
C ARG A 62 7.94 13.16 12.72
N ALA A 63 7.08 13.14 13.73
CA ALA A 63 5.96 14.07 13.75
C ALA A 63 6.48 15.50 14.00
N ALA A 64 5.93 16.47 13.27
CA ALA A 64 6.26 17.88 13.37
C ALA A 64 5.02 18.73 13.04
N PRO A 65 4.96 20.00 13.46
CA PRO A 65 3.85 20.89 13.09
C PRO A 65 3.58 20.87 11.58
N ALA A 66 2.32 20.64 11.21
CA ALA A 66 1.89 20.62 9.82
C ALA A 66 1.92 22.05 9.25
N PRO A 67 2.61 22.31 8.12
CA PRO A 67 2.61 23.66 7.53
C PRO A 67 1.21 24.08 7.10
N ASP A 68 0.81 25.30 7.45
CA ASP A 68 -0.47 25.93 7.08
C ASP A 68 -1.73 25.12 7.49
N ARG A 69 -1.61 24.24 8.50
CA ARG A 69 -2.70 23.46 9.09
C ARG A 69 -2.51 23.36 10.61
N SER A 70 -3.59 23.10 11.34
CA SER A 70 -3.49 22.71 12.76
C SER A 70 -2.94 21.29 12.87
N GLY A 71 -2.28 20.98 13.98
CA GLY A 71 -1.86 19.61 14.28
C GLY A 71 -0.43 19.29 13.84
N LEU A 72 -0.15 17.99 13.78
CA LEU A 72 1.14 17.45 13.39
C LEU A 72 1.02 16.71 12.05
N ALA A 73 2.15 16.50 11.39
CA ALA A 73 2.28 15.67 10.21
C ALA A 73 3.60 14.91 10.27
N LEU A 74 3.71 13.82 9.51
CA LEU A 74 4.96 13.11 9.32
C LEU A 74 5.90 13.96 8.45
N LEU A 75 6.93 14.51 9.08
CA LEU A 75 8.05 15.16 8.39
C LEU A 75 9.12 14.11 8.06
N ALA A 76 9.34 13.90 6.77
CA ALA A 76 10.40 13.05 6.25
C ALA A 76 11.51 13.91 5.60
N LYS A 77 12.75 13.69 6.03
CA LYS A 77 13.94 14.37 5.49
C LYS A 77 14.95 13.34 5.03
N ALA A 78 15.28 13.31 3.75
CA ALA A 78 16.34 12.46 3.20
C ALA A 78 17.53 13.34 2.80
N GLY A 79 18.74 12.87 3.06
CA GLY A 79 19.98 13.53 2.66
C GLY A 79 20.14 13.60 1.13
N ALA A 80 21.14 14.37 0.70
CA ALA A 80 21.55 14.42 -0.70
C ALA A 80 22.12 13.09 -1.18
N LYS A 81 22.14 12.91 -2.51
CA LYS A 81 22.81 11.80 -3.17
C LYS A 81 24.31 11.85 -2.86
N THR A 82 24.80 10.74 -2.32
CA THR A 82 26.23 10.38 -2.25
C THR A 82 26.33 8.89 -2.59
N ASP A 83 27.38 8.19 -2.17
CA ASP A 83 27.48 6.74 -2.27
C ASP A 83 26.44 6.03 -1.39
N GLY A 84 25.30 5.65 -1.98
CA GLY A 84 24.27 4.81 -1.37
C GLY A 84 22.85 5.39 -1.40
N VAL A 85 21.97 4.78 -0.60
CA VAL A 85 20.54 5.15 -0.49
C VAL A 85 20.33 6.23 0.59
N ALA A 86 19.50 7.24 0.31
CA ALA A 86 19.04 8.23 1.28
C ALA A 86 17.52 8.07 1.45
N LYS A 87 17.09 7.66 2.63
CA LYS A 87 15.73 7.15 2.89
C LYS A 87 15.24 7.59 4.26
N ALA A 88 13.98 8.02 4.30
CA ALA A 88 13.27 8.47 5.49
C ALA A 88 11.79 8.13 5.35
N ASP A 89 11.37 7.01 5.93
CA ASP A 89 9.97 6.54 5.88
C ASP A 89 9.58 5.74 7.12
N VAL A 90 8.28 5.49 7.21
CA VAL A 90 7.66 4.58 8.15
C VAL A 90 7.05 3.40 7.39
N VAL A 91 7.10 2.22 7.99
CA VAL A 91 6.68 0.96 7.38
C VAL A 91 5.55 0.35 8.18
N ALA A 92 4.40 0.17 7.54
CA ALA A 92 3.33 -0.68 8.05
C ALA A 92 3.53 -2.11 7.53
N ARG A 93 3.36 -3.10 8.43
CA ARG A 93 3.34 -4.52 8.08
C ARG A 93 1.90 -4.98 8.00
N LEU A 94 1.56 -5.63 6.90
CA LEU A 94 0.23 -6.15 6.62
C LEU A 94 0.24 -7.67 6.64
N ARG A 95 -0.94 -8.26 6.80
CA ARG A 95 -1.12 -9.65 6.35
C ARG A 95 -0.88 -9.69 4.84
N PRO A 96 -0.20 -10.72 4.30
CA PRO A 96 0.09 -10.82 2.87
C PRO A 96 -1.17 -10.70 2.01
N ILE A 97 -1.18 -9.70 1.14
CA ILE A 97 -2.26 -9.39 0.20
C ILE A 97 -1.98 -10.12 -1.10
N GLY A 98 -2.69 -11.21 -1.35
CA GLY A 98 -2.50 -12.06 -2.51
C GLY A 98 -3.10 -11.52 -3.81
N PRO A 99 -2.95 -12.26 -4.93
CA PRO A 99 -3.43 -11.84 -6.24
C PRO A 99 -4.94 -11.59 -6.29
N GLY A 100 -5.38 -10.63 -7.10
CA GLY A 100 -6.78 -10.27 -7.30
C GLY A 100 -7.34 -9.29 -6.27
N ARG A 101 -6.77 -9.25 -5.06
CA ARG A 101 -7.11 -8.29 -3.99
C ARG A 101 -6.70 -6.86 -4.38
N ARG A 102 -7.33 -5.89 -3.72
CA ARG A 102 -7.10 -4.46 -3.94
C ARG A 102 -6.53 -3.80 -2.71
N LEU A 103 -5.54 -2.96 -2.91
CA LEU A 103 -4.93 -2.10 -1.90
C LEU A 103 -5.12 -0.65 -2.33
N THR A 104 -5.60 0.19 -1.42
CA THR A 104 -5.66 1.64 -1.63
C THR A 104 -4.81 2.31 -0.57
N VAL A 105 -3.89 3.17 -1.00
CA VAL A 105 -3.09 4.04 -0.14
C VAL A 105 -3.45 5.48 -0.48
N ALA A 106 -4.00 6.21 0.48
CA ALA A 106 -4.33 7.63 0.35
C ALA A 106 -3.56 8.44 1.39
N PHE A 107 -3.12 9.63 1.04
CA PHE A 107 -2.39 10.54 1.93
C PHE A 107 -2.40 11.95 1.36
N ASP A 108 -2.20 12.93 2.23
CA ASP A 108 -1.87 14.29 1.85
C ASP A 108 -0.35 14.45 1.79
N LEU A 109 0.14 15.15 0.77
CA LEU A 109 1.55 15.41 0.54
C LEU A 109 1.79 16.91 0.39
N ARG A 110 2.78 17.43 1.11
CA ARG A 110 3.36 18.74 0.84
C ARG A 110 4.86 18.62 0.66
N ILE A 111 5.39 19.31 -0.34
CA ILE A 111 6.82 19.45 -0.57
C ILE A 111 7.14 20.95 -0.57
N SER A 112 8.12 21.37 0.23
CA SER A 112 8.47 22.80 0.32
C SER A 112 9.20 23.30 -0.92
N ALA A 113 9.10 24.60 -1.20
CA ALA A 113 9.99 25.24 -2.16
C ALA A 113 11.46 24.95 -1.83
N GLY A 114 12.27 24.83 -2.89
CA GLY A 114 13.68 24.43 -2.79
C GLY A 114 13.90 22.91 -2.66
N THR A 115 12.87 22.11 -2.38
CA THR A 115 13.00 20.64 -2.45
C THR A 115 12.83 20.15 -3.90
N PRO A 116 13.69 19.24 -4.38
CA PRO A 116 13.54 18.64 -5.69
C PRO A 116 12.25 17.81 -5.81
N LEU A 117 11.47 18.09 -6.85
CA LEU A 117 10.32 17.27 -7.26
C LEU A 117 10.71 16.15 -8.25
N ASN A 118 12.00 15.81 -8.32
CA ASN A 118 12.51 14.83 -9.26
C ASN A 118 13.05 13.60 -8.53
N SER A 119 12.83 12.42 -9.13
CA SER A 119 13.32 11.13 -8.64
C SER A 119 13.12 10.92 -7.13
N LEU A 120 11.93 11.24 -6.63
CA LEU A 120 11.56 11.12 -5.22
C LEU A 120 10.54 10.00 -5.07
N GLN A 121 10.91 8.87 -4.46
CA GLN A 121 9.99 7.78 -4.17
C GLN A 121 9.18 8.16 -2.92
N LEU A 122 7.85 8.04 -3.01
CA LEU A 122 6.92 8.48 -1.98
C LEU A 122 6.31 7.32 -1.20
N VAL A 123 5.98 6.25 -1.93
CA VAL A 123 5.36 5.05 -1.36
C VAL A 123 5.97 3.82 -1.99
N ASP A 124 6.44 2.89 -1.16
CA ASP A 124 6.86 1.56 -1.62
C ASP A 124 5.82 0.53 -1.17
N LEU A 125 5.31 -0.25 -2.13
CA LEU A 125 4.49 -1.43 -1.90
C LEU A 125 5.34 -2.66 -2.15
N GLU A 126 5.69 -3.38 -1.09
CA GLU A 126 6.68 -4.46 -1.16
C GLU A 126 6.17 -5.76 -0.53
N CYS A 127 6.88 -6.84 -0.85
CA CYS A 127 6.72 -8.12 -0.18
C CYS A 127 8.02 -8.53 0.52
N ALA A 128 8.02 -8.50 1.84
CA ALA A 128 9.14 -9.02 2.63
C ALA A 128 9.01 -10.52 2.94
N SER A 129 7.81 -11.09 2.83
CA SER A 129 7.57 -12.51 3.08
C SER A 129 7.57 -13.38 1.81
N CYS A 130 7.94 -12.82 0.65
CA CYS A 130 7.98 -13.52 -0.63
C CYS A 130 9.26 -14.33 -0.88
N GLY A 131 10.22 -14.29 0.06
CA GLY A 131 11.44 -15.12 0.00
C GLY A 131 12.54 -14.59 -0.93
N GLU A 132 12.42 -13.36 -1.43
CA GLU A 132 13.45 -12.71 -2.25
C GLU A 132 14.14 -11.56 -1.51
N GLY A 133 15.44 -11.43 -1.77
CA GLY A 133 16.25 -10.31 -1.29
C GLY A 133 15.76 -8.97 -1.83
N GLY A 134 15.93 -7.90 -1.04
CA GLY A 134 15.59 -6.55 -1.46
C GLY A 134 14.08 -6.21 -1.46
N ASN A 135 13.21 -7.16 -1.09
CA ASN A 135 11.74 -7.03 -1.04
C ASN A 135 11.14 -6.52 -2.38
N PRO A 136 10.76 -7.43 -3.30
CA PRO A 136 10.18 -7.04 -4.58
C PRO A 136 8.88 -6.25 -4.39
N GLY A 137 8.62 -5.31 -5.30
CA GLY A 137 7.53 -4.37 -5.15
C GLY A 137 7.44 -3.28 -6.22
N ILE A 138 6.42 -2.45 -6.12
CA ILE A 138 6.24 -1.28 -6.98
C ILE A 138 6.27 0.00 -6.14
N ARG A 139 6.64 1.12 -6.76
CA ARG A 139 6.82 2.39 -6.06
C ARG A 139 6.02 3.51 -6.72
N LEU A 140 5.31 4.29 -5.92
CA LEU A 140 4.81 5.59 -6.36
C LEU A 140 5.94 6.61 -6.20
N TYR A 141 6.30 7.30 -7.28
CA TYR A 141 7.40 8.26 -7.25
C TYR A 141 7.12 9.49 -8.11
N LEU A 142 7.88 10.56 -7.84
CA LEU A 142 7.84 11.81 -8.59
C LEU A 142 8.99 11.87 -9.59
N ARG A 143 8.68 12.34 -10.81
CA ARG A 143 9.68 12.79 -11.78
C ARG A 143 9.22 14.10 -12.40
N ARG A 144 10.00 15.16 -12.19
CA ARG A 144 9.63 16.54 -12.57
C ARG A 144 8.24 16.93 -12.06
N GLY A 145 7.94 16.60 -10.81
CA GLY A 145 6.67 16.89 -10.15
C GLY A 145 5.49 16.00 -10.56
N ARG A 146 5.64 15.11 -11.54
CA ARG A 146 4.55 14.22 -11.96
C ARG A 146 4.62 12.87 -11.28
N LEU A 147 3.46 12.36 -10.87
CA LEU A 147 3.31 11.02 -10.29
C LEU A 147 3.51 9.94 -11.35
N ARG A 148 4.24 8.90 -10.97
CA ARG A 148 4.60 7.76 -11.79
C ARG A 148 4.65 6.50 -10.92
N VAL A 149 4.51 5.33 -11.55
CA VAL A 149 4.67 4.05 -10.86
C VAL A 149 5.90 3.32 -11.42
N ASP A 150 6.93 3.22 -10.60
CA ASP A 150 8.15 2.46 -10.87
C ASP A 150 7.91 0.97 -10.57
N ARG A 151 8.37 0.11 -11.47
CA ARG A 151 8.21 -1.35 -11.43
C ARG A 151 9.54 -2.09 -11.54
N SER A 152 10.66 -1.36 -11.42
CA SER A 152 11.99 -1.93 -11.56
C SER A 152 12.29 -3.02 -10.52
N LYS A 153 11.75 -2.93 -9.29
CA LYS A 153 11.95 -3.99 -8.28
C LYS A 153 11.19 -5.30 -8.54
N ILE A 154 10.38 -5.36 -9.58
CA ILE A 154 9.73 -6.59 -10.05
C ILE A 154 10.22 -6.98 -11.45
N GLY A 155 11.39 -6.48 -11.86
CA GLY A 155 12.02 -6.83 -13.13
C GLY A 155 11.45 -6.10 -14.36
N VAL A 156 10.54 -5.14 -14.17
CA VAL A 156 9.94 -4.39 -15.28
C VAL A 156 10.60 -3.03 -15.43
N ALA A 157 11.38 -2.86 -16.51
CA ALA A 157 12.20 -1.67 -16.73
C ALA A 157 11.39 -0.37 -16.91
N HIS A 158 10.19 -0.47 -17.48
CA HIS A 158 9.38 0.70 -17.83
C HIS A 158 8.42 1.08 -16.71
N ALA A 159 8.56 2.30 -16.18
CA ALA A 159 7.56 2.89 -15.30
C ALA A 159 6.25 3.18 -16.05
N TRP A 160 5.12 3.15 -15.34
CA TRP A 160 3.89 3.72 -15.87
C TRP A 160 3.88 5.23 -15.64
N THR A 161 3.62 5.97 -16.71
CA THR A 161 3.73 7.43 -16.73
C THR A 161 2.68 8.04 -17.65
N ARG A 162 2.21 9.23 -17.31
CA ARG A 162 1.43 10.10 -18.21
C ARG A 162 2.15 11.45 -18.26
N ASP A 163 2.75 11.79 -19.39
CA ASP A 163 3.58 13.00 -19.48
C ASP A 163 2.75 14.30 -19.51
N ASP A 164 1.46 14.20 -19.85
CA ASP A 164 0.45 15.25 -19.76
C ASP A 164 -0.21 15.36 -18.37
N ALA A 165 0.16 14.50 -17.41
CA ALA A 165 -0.34 14.62 -16.05
C ALA A 165 0.10 15.95 -15.42
N PRO A 166 -0.77 16.58 -14.61
CA PRO A 166 -0.39 17.75 -13.84
C PRO A 166 0.80 17.42 -12.92
N ALA A 167 1.71 18.38 -12.79
CA ALA A 167 2.76 18.32 -11.79
C ALA A 167 2.22 18.84 -10.44
N LEU A 168 2.77 18.30 -9.34
CA LEU A 168 2.56 18.85 -8.01
C LEU A 168 3.14 20.26 -7.94
N ALA A 169 2.46 21.12 -7.20
CA ALA A 169 2.96 22.43 -6.81
C ALA A 169 3.69 22.31 -5.48
N ASN A 170 4.83 23.00 -5.35
CA ASN A 170 5.46 23.18 -4.06
C ASN A 170 4.60 24.06 -3.15
N ASP A 171 4.85 23.96 -1.84
CA ASP A 171 4.21 24.76 -0.80
C ASP A 171 2.68 24.72 -0.80
N ARG A 172 2.14 23.58 -1.23
CA ARG A 172 0.72 23.27 -1.14
C ARG A 172 0.54 21.81 -0.76
N TRP A 173 -0.50 21.55 0.02
CA TRP A 173 -0.99 20.20 0.26
C TRP A 173 -1.76 19.65 -0.93
N HIS A 174 -1.35 18.48 -1.38
CA HIS A 174 -1.99 17.70 -2.43
C HIS A 174 -2.55 16.42 -1.86
N HIS A 175 -3.78 16.07 -2.24
CA HIS A 175 -4.34 14.77 -1.88
C HIS A 175 -3.98 13.75 -2.95
N ILE A 176 -3.37 12.63 -2.54
CA ILE A 176 -2.98 11.54 -3.44
C ILE A 176 -3.73 10.28 -3.02
N GLU A 177 -4.34 9.60 -3.99
CA GLU A 177 -4.88 8.26 -3.80
C GLU A 177 -4.29 7.31 -4.83
N TRP A 178 -3.71 6.20 -4.36
CA TRP A 178 -3.13 5.16 -5.19
C TRP A 178 -3.84 3.83 -4.95
N GLN A 179 -4.58 3.39 -5.96
CA GLN A 179 -5.30 2.12 -5.96
C GLN A 179 -4.49 1.09 -6.77
N VAL A 180 -4.33 -0.10 -6.22
CA VAL A 180 -3.56 -1.20 -6.81
C VAL A 180 -4.36 -2.48 -6.74
N ARG A 181 -4.46 -3.20 -7.86
CA ARG A 181 -4.89 -4.60 -7.90
C ARG A 181 -3.67 -5.49 -7.99
N VAL A 182 -3.45 -6.34 -6.99
CA VAL A 182 -2.27 -7.20 -6.91
C VAL A 182 -2.32 -8.29 -7.98
N ALA A 183 -1.30 -8.36 -8.84
CA ALA A 183 -1.05 -9.50 -9.72
C ALA A 183 0.40 -9.52 -10.20
N ALA A 184 0.88 -10.69 -10.62
CA ALA A 184 2.20 -10.85 -11.26
C ALA A 184 2.16 -10.74 -12.80
N ASP A 185 1.00 -10.44 -13.36
CA ASP A 185 0.72 -10.44 -14.80
C ASP A 185 -0.22 -9.27 -15.20
N ASP A 186 -0.72 -9.29 -16.43
CA ASP A 186 -1.58 -8.24 -17.01
C ASP A 186 -2.95 -8.08 -16.35
N ARG A 187 -3.32 -8.93 -15.39
CA ARG A 187 -4.50 -8.74 -14.56
C ARG A 187 -4.28 -7.69 -13.47
N GLY A 188 -3.03 -7.32 -13.22
CA GLY A 188 -2.66 -6.23 -12.30
C GLY A 188 -3.09 -4.89 -12.87
N ALA A 189 -3.37 -3.95 -11.98
CA ALA A 189 -3.83 -2.62 -12.39
C ALA A 189 -3.47 -1.57 -11.35
N VAL A 190 -3.26 -0.35 -11.81
CA VAL A 190 -3.13 0.82 -10.94
C VAL A 190 -4.03 1.95 -11.40
N ARG A 191 -4.49 2.75 -10.43
CA ARG A 191 -5.14 4.04 -10.64
C ARG A 191 -4.54 5.01 -9.64
N VAL A 192 -4.07 6.17 -10.12
CA VAL A 192 -3.51 7.23 -9.28
C VAL A 192 -4.35 8.48 -9.49
N LEU A 193 -4.85 9.04 -8.38
CA LEU A 193 -5.57 10.29 -8.32
C LEU A 193 -4.69 11.35 -7.66
N LEU A 194 -4.71 12.56 -8.21
CA LEU A 194 -4.14 13.77 -7.63
C LEU A 194 -5.26 14.80 -7.48
N ASP A 195 -5.51 15.25 -6.26
CA ASP A 195 -6.59 16.19 -5.92
C ASP A 195 -7.96 15.73 -6.49
N GLY A 196 -8.23 14.43 -6.38
CA GLY A 196 -9.47 13.79 -6.85
C GLY A 196 -9.56 13.54 -8.36
N ARG A 197 -8.52 13.85 -9.14
CA ARG A 197 -8.50 13.66 -10.61
C ARG A 197 -7.57 12.53 -11.02
N ASP A 198 -7.99 11.72 -11.97
CA ASP A 198 -7.14 10.67 -12.54
C ASP A 198 -5.93 11.24 -13.29
N VAL A 199 -4.74 10.91 -12.78
CA VAL A 199 -3.47 11.28 -13.41
C VAL A 199 -2.74 10.09 -14.02
N LEU A 200 -3.09 8.86 -13.60
CA LEU A 200 -2.54 7.63 -14.17
C LEU A 200 -3.54 6.48 -14.02
N VAL A 201 -3.80 5.75 -15.10
CA VAL A 201 -4.53 4.48 -15.08
C VAL A 201 -3.77 3.51 -15.98
N ALA A 202 -3.41 2.33 -15.47
CA ALA A 202 -2.62 1.37 -16.22
C ALA A 202 -2.91 -0.08 -15.80
N ARG A 203 -2.54 -1.02 -16.67
CA ARG A 203 -2.59 -2.47 -16.46
C ARG A 203 -1.22 -3.10 -16.66
N GLY A 204 -1.01 -4.26 -16.05
CA GLY A 204 0.25 -5.00 -16.03
C GLY A 204 0.63 -5.44 -14.62
N ALA A 205 1.75 -6.16 -14.50
CA ALA A 205 2.21 -6.69 -13.22
C ALA A 205 2.42 -5.58 -12.15
N THR A 206 1.93 -5.85 -10.94
CA THR A 206 2.06 -5.00 -9.74
C THR A 206 2.77 -5.71 -8.59
N ALA A 207 3.16 -6.96 -8.79
CA ALA A 207 3.93 -7.81 -7.87
C ALA A 207 4.88 -8.68 -8.70
N ALA A 208 5.93 -9.19 -8.08
CA ALA A 208 6.88 -10.07 -8.78
C ALA A 208 6.27 -11.43 -9.07
N ALA A 209 6.69 -12.04 -10.18
CA ALA A 209 6.36 -13.42 -10.55
C ALA A 209 7.17 -14.41 -9.71
N LEU A 210 6.81 -14.55 -8.44
CA LEU A 210 7.42 -15.45 -7.47
C LEU A 210 6.44 -16.54 -7.04
N PRO A 211 6.93 -17.66 -6.46
CA PRO A 211 6.05 -18.70 -5.92
C PRO A 211 5.01 -18.16 -4.93
N ARG A 212 5.36 -17.12 -4.18
CA ARG A 212 4.44 -16.32 -3.38
C ARG A 212 4.28 -14.94 -4.00
N VAL A 213 3.13 -14.69 -4.62
CA VAL A 213 2.76 -13.36 -5.11
C VAL A 213 1.97 -12.64 -4.02
N ALA A 214 2.55 -11.61 -3.42
CA ALA A 214 1.86 -10.83 -2.40
C ALA A 214 2.40 -9.39 -2.29
N VAL A 215 1.69 -8.56 -1.53
CA VAL A 215 2.19 -7.32 -0.91
C VAL A 215 1.94 -7.42 0.59
N ASP A 216 2.94 -7.14 1.42
CA ASP A 216 2.80 -7.18 2.89
C ASP A 216 3.45 -5.99 3.60
N ARG A 217 3.97 -5.03 2.84
CA ARG A 217 4.52 -3.78 3.34
C ARG A 217 3.99 -2.59 2.56
N VAL A 218 3.60 -1.57 3.32
CA VAL A 218 3.37 -0.22 2.83
C VAL A 218 4.37 0.68 3.52
N GLN A 219 5.16 1.42 2.74
CA GLN A 219 6.14 2.37 3.26
C GLN A 219 5.72 3.77 2.84
N ILE A 220 5.66 4.71 3.78
CA ILE A 220 5.28 6.11 3.52
C ILE A 220 6.43 7.02 3.96
N GLY A 221 6.93 7.83 3.04
CA GLY A 221 8.02 8.76 3.31
C GLY A 221 8.74 9.11 2.03
N ILE A 222 10.06 9.32 2.11
CA ILE A 222 10.87 9.66 0.93
C ILE A 222 12.13 8.82 0.79
N THR A 223 12.40 8.38 -0.44
CA THR A 223 13.72 7.93 -0.88
C THR A 223 14.23 8.85 -2.00
N ALA A 224 15.41 9.44 -1.83
CA ALA A 224 15.93 10.54 -2.65
C ALA A 224 17.29 10.24 -3.33
N ASN A 225 17.47 9.01 -3.84
CA ASN A 225 18.76 8.49 -4.31
C ASN A 225 19.35 9.16 -5.57
N SER A 226 18.64 10.11 -6.17
CA SER A 226 19.10 10.79 -7.39
C SER A 226 19.17 12.31 -7.25
N ASN A 227 18.89 12.86 -6.07
CA ASN A 227 18.85 14.30 -5.86
C ASN A 227 20.17 14.83 -5.32
N PRO A 228 20.79 15.84 -5.95
CA PRO A 228 22.09 16.39 -5.49
C PRO A 228 21.96 17.23 -4.20
N VAL A 229 20.74 17.49 -3.74
CA VAL A 229 20.43 18.22 -2.52
C VAL A 229 19.49 17.40 -1.64
N PRO A 230 19.45 17.64 -0.31
CA PRO A 230 18.49 17.00 0.57
C PRO A 230 17.05 17.24 0.12
N ALA A 231 16.18 16.27 0.37
CA ALA A 231 14.75 16.36 0.09
C ALA A 231 13.95 16.36 1.38
N THR A 232 12.90 17.17 1.44
CA THR A 232 11.97 17.24 2.57
C THR A 232 10.54 17.16 2.08
N ALA A 233 9.73 16.33 2.74
CA ALA A 233 8.30 16.23 2.47
C ALA A 233 7.52 16.04 3.78
N TRP A 234 6.28 16.50 3.77
CA TRP A 234 5.30 16.25 4.82
C TRP A 234 4.22 15.32 4.30
N PHE A 235 3.86 14.34 5.12
CA PHE A 235 2.77 13.40 4.88
C PHE A 235 1.77 13.50 6.01
N ASP A 236 0.49 13.50 5.66
CA ASP A 236 -0.60 13.67 6.60
C ASP A 236 -1.83 12.87 6.12
N ASN A 237 -2.81 12.65 7.00
CA ASN A 237 -4.06 11.95 6.70
C ASN A 237 -3.87 10.63 5.95
N VAL A 238 -2.87 9.85 6.39
CA VAL A 238 -2.53 8.59 5.73
C VAL A 238 -3.64 7.59 6.00
N ARG A 239 -4.11 6.90 4.96
CA ARG A 239 -5.11 5.85 5.03
C ARG A 239 -4.73 4.70 4.12
N VAL A 240 -4.80 3.48 4.66
CA VAL A 240 -4.60 2.25 3.92
C VAL A 240 -5.84 1.39 4.03
N ASP A 241 -6.36 0.90 2.91
CA ASP A 241 -7.56 0.04 2.85
C ASP A 241 -7.30 -1.17 1.93
N VAL A 242 -7.55 -2.37 2.46
CA VAL A 242 -7.39 -3.64 1.74
C VAL A 242 -8.76 -4.29 1.52
N ARG A 243 -9.08 -4.63 0.27
CA ARG A 243 -10.33 -5.28 -0.15
C ARG A 243 -10.07 -6.53 -0.97
#